data_AF-A0A528HDB2-F1
#
_entry.id   AF-A0A528HDB2-F1
#
_cell.length_a   1.000
_cell.length_b   1.000
_cell.length_c   1.000
_cell.angle_alpha   90.00
_cell.angle_beta   90.00
_cell.angle_gamma   90.00
#
_symmetry.space_group_name_H-M   'P 1'
#
loop_
_entity.id
_entity.type
_entity.pdbx_description
1 polymer ?
#
loop_
_entity_poly.entity_id
_entity_poly.type
_entity_poly.pdbx_seq_one_letter_code
_entity_poly.pdbx_strand_id
1 'polypeptide(L)' 'MTLMGAAALLILILTYAGVAIGTIPGLRLDRAGIALLGGAAMIAIGALSLEDAYRAINLDTITLLLG' A
#
# COMPACT_ATOMS: atom_id res chain seq x y z
N MET A 1 13.37 -14.89 10.55
CA MET A 1 12.76 -13.80 9.75
C MET A 1 13.82 -12.73 9.56
N THR A 2 14.06 -12.24 8.34
CA THR A 2 14.96 -11.10 8.14
C THR A 2 14.32 -9.83 8.71
N LEU A 3 15.12 -8.86 9.18
CA LEU A 3 14.62 -7.60 9.74
C LEU A 3 13.71 -6.86 8.74
N MET A 4 14.10 -6.87 7.46
CA MET A 4 13.31 -6.31 6.36
C MET A 4 11.97 -7.03 6.19
N GLY A 5 11.95 -8.37 6.26
CA GLY A 5 10.71 -9.13 6.19
C GLY A 5 9.76 -8.86 7.36
N ALA A 6 10.29 -8.63 8.56
CA ALA A 6 9.48 -8.23 9.71
C ALA A 6 8.90 -6.81 9.54
N ALA A 7 9.68 -5.86 9.03
CA ALA A 7 9.22 -4.50 8.74
C ALA A 7 8.13 -4.50 7.65
N ALA A 8 8.33 -5.28 6.58
CA ALA A 8 7.36 -5.45 5.51
C ALA A 8 6.02 -6.03 6.03
N LEU A 9 6.09 -7.06 6.87
CA LEU A 9 4.90 -7.66 7.49
C LEU A 9 4.17 -6.66 8.40
N LEU A 10 4.91 -5.84 9.16
CA LEU A 10 4.33 -4.81 10.00
C LEU A 10 3.60 -3.74 9.16
N ILE A 11 4.21 -3.27 8.07
CA ILE A 11 3.58 -2.32 7.13
C ILE A 11 2.31 -2.93 6.53
N LEU A 12 2.37 -4.20 6.11
CA LEU A 12 1.21 -4.93 5.57
C LEU A 12 0.05 -4.93 6.56
N ILE A 13 0.30 -5.36 7.81
CA ILE A 13 -0.72 -5.46 8.85
C ILE A 13 -1.33 -4.07 9.14
N LEU A 14 -0.50 -3.04 9.30
CA LEU A 14 -0.98 -1.69 9.57
C LEU A 14 -1.80 -1.12 8.40
N THR A 15 -1.38 -1.39 7.16
CA THR A 15 -2.09 -0.94 5.96
C THR A 15 -3.47 -1.59 5.88
N TYR A 16 -3.55 -2.91 6.03
CA TYR A 16 -4.83 -3.62 6.01
C TYR A 16 -5.75 -3.24 7.17
N ALA A 17 -5.20 -3.03 8.37
CA ALA A 17 -5.96 -2.52 9.50
C ALA A 17 -6.54 -1.12 9.20
N GLY A 18 -5.73 -0.22 8.64
CA GLY A 18 -6.18 1.10 8.21
C GLY A 18 -7.26 1.05 7.14
N VAL A 19 -7.10 0.22 6.11
CA VAL A 19 -8.11 0.01 5.06
C VAL A 19 -9.42 -0.53 5.65
N ALA A 20 -9.35 -1.43 6.64
CA ALA A 20 -10.52 -1.97 7.31
C ALA A 20 -11.29 -0.90 8.12
N ILE A 21 -10.56 -0.01 8.81
CA ILE A 21 -11.13 1.13 9.55
C ILE A 21 -11.80 2.12 8.57
N GLY A 22 -11.21 2.32 7.40
CA GLY A 22 -11.81 3.06 6.29
C GLY A 22 -11.40 4.52 6.17
N THR A 23 -11.20 5.22 7.29
CA THR A 23 -10.72 6.62 7.31
C THR A 23 -9.82 6.86 8.52
N ILE A 24 -8.70 7.57 8.32
CA ILE A 24 -7.84 8.02 9.41
C ILE A 24 -8.15 9.50 9.71
N PRO A 25 -8.83 9.82 10.84
CA PRO A 25 -9.07 11.20 11.23
C PRO A 25 -7.75 11.91 11.49
N GLY A 26 -7.55 13.09 10.88
CA GLY A 26 -6.32 13.88 10.97
C GLY A 26 -5.44 13.86 9.71
N LEU A 27 -5.32 12.72 9.02
CA LEU A 27 -4.59 12.63 7.75
C LEU A 27 -5.47 12.83 6.50
N ARG A 28 -6.80 12.88 6.67
CA ARG A 28 -7.78 12.94 5.55
C ARG A 28 -7.53 11.82 4.51
N LEU A 29 -7.09 10.66 4.98
CA LEU A 29 -6.83 9.49 4.16
C LEU A 29 -8.07 8.60 4.14
N ASP A 30 -8.53 8.26 2.93
CA ASP A 30 -9.52 7.21 2.70
C ASP A 30 -8.83 5.85 2.45
N ARG A 31 -9.62 4.82 2.15
CA ARG A 31 -9.12 3.45 1.88
C ARG A 31 -8.05 3.41 0.79
N ALA A 32 -8.23 4.17 -0.30
CA ALA A 32 -7.30 4.19 -1.41
C ALA A 32 -5.99 4.88 -1.02
N GLY A 33 -6.08 6.01 -0.32
CA GLY A 33 -4.91 6.72 0.20
C GLY A 33 -4.09 5.88 1.19
N ILE A 34 -4.76 5.08 2.05
CA ILE A 34 -4.07 4.16 2.98
C ILE A 34 -3.32 3.07 2.22
N ALA A 35 -3.95 2.45 1.22
CA ALA A 35 -3.30 1.44 0.39
C ALA A 35 -2.07 2.02 -0.35
N LEU A 36 -2.20 3.24 -0.89
CA LEU A 36 -1.11 3.93 -1.55
C LEU A 36 0.06 4.22 -0.60
N LEU A 37 -0.22 4.70 0.62
CA LEU A 37 0.80 4.96 1.64
C LEU A 37 1.55 3.68 2.02
N GLY A 38 0.82 2.58 2.20
CA GLY A 38 1.42 1.27 2.49
C GLY A 38 2.37 0.81 1.38
N GLY A 39 1.94 0.90 0.11
CA GLY A 39 2.79 0.58 -1.04
C GLY A 39 4.04 1.47 -1.12
N ALA A 40 3.88 2.78 -0.94
CA ALA A 40 5.00 3.71 -0.92
C ALA A 40 6.00 3.41 0.21
N ALA A 41 5.51 3.05 1.40
CA ALA A 41 6.35 2.66 2.53
C ALA A 41 7.15 1.38 2.23
N MET A 42 6.52 0.37 1.58
CA MET A 42 7.19 -0.87 1.16
C MET A 42 8.33 -0.60 0.17
N ILE A 43 8.15 0.36 -0.75
CA ILE A 43 9.20 0.78 -1.69
C ILE A 43 10.30 1.55 -0.94
N ALA A 44 9.93 2.47 -0.05
CA ALA A 44 10.89 3.31 0.68
C ALA A 44 11.86 2.50 1.54
N ILE A 45 11.41 1.37 2.11
CA ILE A 45 12.28 0.49 2.90
C ILE A 45 13.00 -0.59 2.06
N GLY A 46 12.79 -0.60 0.74
CA GLY A 46 13.41 -1.56 -0.18
C GLY A 46 12.80 -2.98 -0.12
N ALA A 47 11.64 -3.14 0.51
CA ALA A 47 10.93 -4.43 0.56
C ALA A 47 10.23 -4.77 -0.76
N LEU A 48 9.94 -3.76 -1.58
CA LEU A 48 9.40 -3.88 -2.93
C LEU A 48 10.18 -2.96 -3.87
N SER A 49 10.64 -3.47 -5.02
CA SER A 49 11.30 -2.61 -6.00
C SER A 49 10.26 -1.70 -6.69
N LEU A 50 10.70 -0.54 -7.17
CA LEU A 50 9.82 0.37 -7.91
C LEU A 50 9.30 -0.27 -9.20
N GLU A 51 10.12 -1.08 -9.87
CA GLU A 51 9.73 -1.81 -11.08
C GLU A 51 8.65 -2.85 -10.80
N ASP A 52 8.81 -3.64 -9.73
CA ASP A 52 7.81 -4.64 -9.33
C ASP A 52 6.51 -3.97 -8.88
N ALA A 53 6.61 -2.83 -8.18
CA ALA A 53 5.45 -2.04 -7.79
C ALA A 53 4.66 -1.57 -9.02
N TYR A 54 5.33 -1.06 -10.06
CA TYR A 54 4.66 -0.66 -11.30
C TYR A 54 4.02 -1.84 -12.03
N ARG A 55 4.70 -2.99 -12.09
CA ARG A 55 4.16 -4.22 -12.69
C ARG A 55 2.92 -4.75 -11.95
N ALA A 56 2.77 -4.45 -10.67
CA ALA A 56 1.61 -4.84 -9.88
C ALA A 56 0.36 -3.97 -10.15
N ILE A 57 0.51 -2.81 -10.81
CA ILE A 57 -0.61 -1.93 -11.14
C ILE A 57 -1.34 -2.48 -12.37
N ASN A 58 -2.62 -2.81 -12.22
CA ASN A 58 -3.47 -3.26 -13.31
C ASN A 58 -4.21 -2.06 -13.94
N LEU A 59 -3.75 -1.62 -15.11
CA LEU A 59 -4.34 -0.49 -15.83
C LEU A 59 -5.74 -0.81 -16.35
N ASP A 60 -6.02 -2.04 -16.78
CA ASP A 60 -7.35 -2.45 -17.27
C ASP A 60 -8.42 -2.26 -16.18
N THR A 61 -8.07 -2.60 -14.93
CA THR A 61 -8.94 -2.42 -13.76
C THR A 61 -9.16 -0.94 -13.47
N ILE A 62 -8.11 -0.12 -13.58
CA ILE A 62 -8.23 1.34 -13.40
C ILE A 62 -9.17 1.91 -14.48
N THR A 63 -8.98 1.55 -15.76
CA THR A 63 -9.87 2.00 -16.84
C THR A 63 -11.30 1.50 -16.67
N LEU A 64 -11.50 0.27 -16.18
CA LEU A 64 -12.83 -0.27 -15.92
C LEU A 64 -13.57 0.51 -14.83
N LEU A 65 -12.86 0.90 -13.76
CA LEU A 65 -13.45 1.58 -12.61
C LEU A 65 -13.61 3.09 -12.81
N LEU A 66 -12.75 3.71 -13.61
CA LEU A 66 -12.73 5.16 -13.83
C LEU A 66 -13.34 5.61 -15.17
N GLY A 67 -13.52 4.69 -16.14
CA GLY A 67 -14.00 5.00 -17.50
C GLY A 67 -12.93 5.58 -18.41
#